data_AF-A0A844G6U0-F1
#
_entry.id   AF-A0A844G6U0-F1
#
_cell.length_a   1.000
_cell.length_b   1.000
_cell.length_c   1.000
_cell.angle_alpha   90.00
_cell.angle_beta   90.00
_cell.angle_gamma   90.00
#
_symmetry.space_group_name_H-M   'P 1'
#
loop_
_entity.id
_entity.type
_entity.pdbx_description
1 polymer ?
#
loop_
_entity_poly.entity_id
_entity_poly.type
_entity_poly.pdbx_seq_one_letter_code
_entity_poly.pdbx_strand_id
1 'polypeptide(L)'
;MPGKESTPPFQSKLTPYRNEILKAWFRRQTLKEIQAMLQKHGVTISLPGISLFIKRHKNKYDPKAELQKKRVQTAKASPRKNRLLSYRRWRKVLVRDSSEVAREYDRKRRSCRQ
;
A
#
# COMPACT_ATOMS: atom_id res chain seq x y z
N MET A 1 31.80 -1.40 34.59
CA MET A 1 31.71 -2.73 33.95
C MET A 1 31.97 -2.55 32.45
N PRO A 2 32.99 -3.20 31.85
CA PRO A 2 33.16 -3.17 30.40
C PRO A 2 32.21 -4.23 29.82
N GLY A 3 31.17 -3.82 29.10
CA GLY A 3 30.10 -4.74 28.72
C GLY A 3 29.52 -4.42 27.36
N LYS A 4 29.80 -5.33 26.42
CA LYS A 4 29.08 -5.60 25.16
C LYS A 4 29.49 -4.71 23.99
N GLU A 5 30.62 -5.08 23.38
CA GLU A 5 30.82 -4.97 21.92
C GLU A 5 29.80 -5.90 21.24
N SER A 6 28.53 -5.52 21.28
CA SER A 6 27.43 -6.33 20.75
C SER A 6 27.55 -6.30 19.23
N THR A 7 27.92 -7.43 18.61
CA THR A 7 27.94 -7.53 17.15
C THR A 7 26.60 -7.03 16.61
N PRO A 8 26.60 -5.98 15.77
CA PRO A 8 25.36 -5.42 15.26
C PRO A 8 24.58 -6.50 14.51
N PRO A 9 23.24 -6.53 14.65
CA PRO A 9 22.42 -7.58 14.06
C PRO A 9 22.64 -7.66 12.55
N PHE A 10 22.65 -8.88 12.00
CA PHE A 10 22.88 -9.11 10.59
C PHE A 10 21.92 -8.28 9.74
N GLN A 11 22.46 -7.26 9.08
CA GLN A 11 21.71 -6.44 8.15
C GLN A 11 21.73 -7.13 6.79
N SER A 12 20.54 -7.38 6.23
CA SER A 12 20.46 -7.91 4.86
C SER A 12 21.14 -6.93 3.90
N LYS A 13 21.79 -7.46 2.85
CA LYS A 13 22.38 -6.62 1.77
C LYS A 13 21.31 -5.76 1.05
N LEU A 14 20.03 -6.08 1.22
CA LEU A 14 18.89 -5.33 0.68
C LEU A 14 18.39 -4.21 1.60
N THR A 15 18.86 -4.15 2.85
CA THR A 15 18.44 -3.13 3.83
C THR A 15 18.71 -1.70 3.35
N PRO A 16 19.87 -1.39 2.75
CA PRO A 16 20.14 -0.05 2.21
C PRO A 16 19.17 0.33 1.07
N TYR A 17 18.81 -0.65 0.23
CA TYR A 17 17.95 -0.45 -0.96
C TYR A 17 16.47 -0.64 -0.68
N ARG A 18 16.08 -0.78 0.60
CA ARG A 18 14.73 -1.16 1.01
C ARG A 18 13.65 -0.26 0.40
N ASN A 19 13.85 1.06 0.45
CA ASN A 19 12.87 2.02 -0.03
C ASN A 19 12.71 1.95 -1.55
N GLU A 20 13.82 1.77 -2.28
CA GLU A 20 13.82 1.67 -3.73
C GLU A 20 13.13 0.38 -4.20
N ILE A 21 13.43 -0.75 -3.56
CA ILE A 21 12.78 -2.04 -3.84
C ILE A 21 11.26 -1.93 -3.62
N LEU A 22 10.83 -1.35 -2.49
CA LEU A 22 9.41 -1.25 -2.16
C LEU A 22 8.69 -0.23 -3.06
N LYS A 23 9.38 0.83 -3.47
CA LYS A 23 8.88 1.82 -4.42
C LYS A 23 8.73 1.21 -5.82
N ALA A 24 9.70 0.46 -6.29
CA ALA A 24 9.66 -0.30 -7.55
C ALA A 24 8.51 -1.30 -7.55
N TRP A 25 8.41 -2.10 -6.48
CA TRP A 25 7.32 -3.07 -6.30
C TRP A 25 5.94 -2.38 -6.26
N PHE A 26 5.80 -1.27 -5.53
CA PHE A 26 4.55 -0.52 -5.47
C PHE A 26 4.16 0.08 -6.83
N ARG A 27 5.14 0.45 -7.65
CA ARG A 27 4.96 0.86 -9.05
C ARG A 27 4.64 -0.30 -10.01
N ARG A 28 4.45 -1.52 -9.48
CA ARG A 28 4.19 -2.76 -10.24
C ARG A 28 5.33 -3.19 -11.16
N GLN A 29 6.57 -2.83 -10.82
CA GLN A 29 7.74 -3.39 -11.51
C GLN A 29 7.88 -4.89 -11.21
N THR A 30 8.38 -5.63 -12.20
CA THR A 30 8.57 -7.08 -12.06
C THR A 30 9.73 -7.42 -11.14
N LEU A 31 9.74 -8.63 -10.56
CA LEU A 31 10.86 -9.08 -9.74
C LEU A 31 12.19 -9.13 -10.53
N LYS A 32 12.13 -9.40 -11.84
CA LYS A 32 13.29 -9.37 -12.74
C LYS A 32 13.83 -7.95 -12.93
N GLU A 33 12.95 -6.96 -13.09
CA GLU A 33 13.36 -5.55 -13.15
C GLU A 33 14.01 -5.08 -11.86
N ILE A 34 13.43 -5.45 -10.71
CA ILE A 34 13.99 -5.14 -9.39
C ILE A 34 15.37 -5.83 -9.23
N GLN A 35 15.51 -7.07 -9.71
CA GLN A 35 16.79 -7.78 -9.70
C GLN A 35 17.83 -7.06 -10.57
N ALA A 36 17.47 -6.64 -11.78
CA ALA A 36 18.37 -5.89 -12.66
C ALA A 36 18.78 -4.54 -12.05
N MET A 37 17.86 -3.85 -11.39
CA MET A 37 18.16 -2.63 -10.63
C MET A 37 19.18 -2.91 -9.52
N LEU A 38 18.98 -3.97 -8.72
CA LEU A 38 19.90 -4.34 -7.65
C LEU A 38 21.28 -4.78 -8.17
N GLN A 39 21.32 -5.45 -9.32
CA GLN A 39 22.57 -5.82 -9.99
C GLN A 39 23.39 -4.59 -10.42
N LYS A 40 22.75 -3.51 -10.88
CA LYS A 40 23.44 -2.24 -11.15
C LYS A 40 24.11 -1.64 -9.92
N HIS A 41 23.58 -1.92 -8.74
CA HIS A 41 24.15 -1.52 -7.46
C HIS A 41 25.16 -2.55 -6.89
N GLY A 42 25.52 -3.58 -7.66
CA GLY A 42 26.46 -4.63 -7.22
C GLY A 42 25.84 -5.67 -6.29
N VAL A 43 24.50 -5.72 -6.17
CA VAL A 43 23.81 -6.69 -5.32
C VAL A 43 23.19 -7.80 -6.17
N THR A 44 23.84 -8.96 -6.15
CA THR A 44 23.31 -10.19 -6.77
C THR A 44 22.45 -10.94 -5.77
N ILE A 45 21.15 -11.05 -6.05
CA ILE A 45 20.20 -11.78 -5.22
C ILE A 45 19.22 -12.56 -6.09
N SER A 46 18.72 -13.68 -5.57
CA SER A 46 17.75 -14.52 -6.26
C SER A 46 16.34 -13.91 -6.20
N LEU A 47 15.50 -14.22 -7.20
CA LEU A 47 14.09 -13.79 -7.24
C LEU A 47 13.30 -14.20 -5.98
N PRO A 48 13.44 -15.43 -5.43
CA PRO A 48 12.79 -15.78 -4.17
C PRO A 48 13.25 -14.91 -3.00
N GLY A 49 14.52 -14.53 -2.96
CA GLY A 49 15.07 -13.62 -1.95
C GLY A 49 14.44 -12.23 -1.99
N ILE A 50 14.26 -11.67 -3.18
CA ILE A 50 13.57 -10.38 -3.38
C ILE A 50 12.09 -10.49 -2.95
N SER A 51 11.39 -11.55 -3.38
CA SER A 51 9.98 -11.78 -3.02
C SER A 51 9.79 -11.88 -1.50
N LEU A 52 10.66 -12.64 -0.83
CA LEU A 52 10.64 -12.80 0.62
C LEU A 52 10.94 -11.49 1.35
N PHE A 53 11.89 -10.71 0.84
CA PHE A 53 12.19 -9.38 1.38
C PHE A 53 10.99 -8.43 1.26
N ILE A 54 10.36 -8.34 0.09
CA ILE A 54 9.16 -7.52 -0.12
C ILE A 54 8.04 -7.96 0.84
N LYS A 55 7.78 -9.27 0.97
CA LYS A 55 6.75 -9.79 1.88
C LYS A 55 6.98 -9.35 3.34
N ARG A 56 8.24 -9.38 3.81
CA ARG A 56 8.61 -8.97 5.18
C ARG A 56 8.47 -7.46 5.40
N HIS A 57 8.71 -6.65 4.38
CA HIS A 57 8.81 -5.19 4.53
C HIS A 57 7.61 -4.40 3.99
N LYS A 58 6.66 -5.03 3.27
CA LYS A 58 5.48 -4.35 2.69
C LYS A 58 4.62 -3.61 3.71
N ASN A 59 4.41 -4.20 4.90
CA ASN A 59 3.55 -3.62 5.94
C ASN A 59 4.15 -2.36 6.56
N LYS A 60 5.47 -2.22 6.47
CA LYS A 60 6.22 -1.10 7.03
C LYS A 60 6.43 0.04 6.03
N TYR A 61 5.95 -0.09 4.80
CA TYR A 61 6.08 0.93 3.75
C TYR A 61 4.71 1.49 3.43
N ASP A 62 4.49 2.76 3.79
CA ASP A 62 3.30 3.50 3.40
C ASP A 62 3.62 4.39 2.17
N PRO A 63 3.18 4.01 0.97
CA PRO A 63 3.38 4.81 -0.24
C PRO A 63 2.68 6.18 -0.17
N LYS A 64 1.62 6.32 0.66
CA LYS A 64 0.94 7.60 0.88
C LYS A 64 1.74 8.53 1.78
N ALA A 65 2.58 8.01 2.68
CA ALA A 65 3.45 8.84 3.52
C ALA A 65 4.52 9.55 2.69
N GLU A 66 5.07 8.89 1.67
CA GLU A 66 6.10 9.47 0.81
C GLU A 66 5.53 10.50 -0.18
N LEU A 67 4.34 10.24 -0.72
CA LEU A 67 3.57 11.23 -1.50
C LEU A 67 3.22 12.47 -0.67
N GLN A 68 2.90 12.30 0.62
CA GLN A 68 2.65 13.43 1.51
C GLN A 68 3.92 14.24 1.77
N LYS A 69 5.10 13.62 1.95
CA LYS A 69 6.37 14.37 2.10
C LYS A 69 6.67 15.26 0.89
N LYS A 70 6.47 14.76 -0.33
CA LYS A 70 6.64 15.56 -1.56
C LYS A 70 5.61 16.69 -1.69
N ARG A 71 4.37 16.45 -1.24
CA ARG A 71 3.30 17.46 -1.27
C ARG A 71 3.45 18.52 -0.17
N VAL A 72 4.03 18.17 0.98
CA VAL A 72 4.27 19.11 2.09
C VAL A 72 5.37 20.12 1.74
N GLN A 73 6.34 19.74 0.91
CA GLN A 73 7.36 20.67 0.40
C GLN A 73 6.82 21.68 -0.63
N THR A 74 5.72 21.35 -1.33
CA THR A 74 5.12 22.23 -2.36
C THR A 74 3.82 22.92 -1.92
N ALA A 75 3.32 22.64 -0.72
CA ALA A 75 2.04 23.18 -0.25
C ALA A 75 2.18 23.91 1.09
N LYS A 76 2.76 25.12 1.06
CA LYS A 76 2.21 26.21 1.87
C LYS A 76 0.87 26.64 1.27
N ALA A 77 -0.17 25.83 1.45
CA ALA A 77 -1.58 26.21 1.38
C ALA A 77 -2.46 24.97 1.63
N SER A 78 -3.35 25.07 2.62
CA SER A 78 -4.41 24.10 2.92
C SER A 78 -5.23 23.73 1.67
N PRO A 79 -5.73 22.48 1.56
CA PRO A 79 -7.18 22.36 1.57
C PRO A 79 -7.64 21.04 2.23
N ARG A 80 -7.77 21.04 3.56
CA ARG A 80 -8.30 19.90 4.33
C ARG A 80 -9.82 19.66 4.10
N LYS A 81 -10.52 20.59 3.45
CA LYS A 81 -12.00 20.57 3.28
C LYS A 81 -12.50 19.73 2.09
N ASN A 82 -11.71 19.54 1.03
CA ASN A 82 -12.18 18.87 -0.21
C ASN A 82 -12.30 17.34 -0.11
N ARG A 83 -11.55 16.69 0.79
CA ARG A 83 -11.54 15.21 0.92
C ARG A 83 -12.82 14.66 1.59
N LEU A 84 -13.48 15.44 2.45
CA LEU A 84 -14.72 15.04 3.11
C LEU A 84 -15.93 15.13 2.16
N LEU A 85 -15.93 16.08 1.24
CA LEU A 85 -16.98 16.28 0.24
C LEU A 85 -17.03 15.13 -0.77
N SER A 86 -15.87 14.65 -1.24
CA SER A 86 -15.82 13.53 -2.17
C SER A 86 -16.35 12.23 -1.55
N TYR A 87 -15.99 11.94 -0.30
CA TYR A 87 -16.47 10.75 0.38
C TYR A 87 -17.98 10.78 0.67
N ARG A 88 -18.52 11.97 1.01
CA ARG A 88 -19.98 12.18 1.11
C ARG A 88 -20.70 11.92 -0.22
N ARG A 89 -20.12 12.34 -1.35
CA ARG A 89 -20.69 12.10 -2.70
C ARG A 89 -20.75 10.61 -3.03
N TRP A 90 -19.69 9.86 -2.75
CA TRP A 90 -19.66 8.42 -2.97
C TRP A 90 -20.66 7.66 -2.09
N ARG A 91 -20.84 8.06 -0.83
CA ARG A 91 -21.88 7.47 0.02
C ARG A 91 -23.28 7.64 -0.57
N LYS A 92 -23.59 8.78 -1.18
CA LYS A 92 -24.89 9.00 -1.84
C LYS A 92 -25.09 8.10 -3.07
N VAL A 93 -24.01 7.81 -3.81
CA VAL A 93 -24.06 6.93 -4.99
C VAL A 93 -24.16 5.45 -4.60
N LEU A 94 -23.59 5.05 -3.45
CA LEU A 94 -23.54 3.66 -3.01
C LEU A 94 -24.81 3.20 -2.25
N VAL A 95 -25.64 4.14 -1.79
CA VAL A 95 -26.89 3.79 -1.10
C VAL A 95 -27.89 3.31 -2.16
N ARG A 96 -28.19 2.00 -2.15
CA ARG A 96 -29.36 1.46 -2.88
C ARG A 96 -30.62 2.14 -2.34
N ASP A 97 -31.55 2.49 -3.23
CA ASP A 97 -32.83 3.05 -2.85
C ASP A 97 -33.54 2.05 -1.92
N SER A 98 -33.80 2.49 -0.69
CA SER A 98 -34.39 1.62 0.34
C SER A 98 -35.81 1.15 -0.03
N SER A 99 -36.50 1.92 -0.87
CA SER A 99 -37.82 1.54 -1.39
C SER A 99 -37.76 0.40 -2.40
N GLU A 100 -36.72 0.36 -3.24
CA GLU A 100 -36.48 -0.75 -4.17
C GLU A 100 -36.12 -2.03 -3.42
N VAL A 101 -35.30 -1.94 -2.38
CA VAL A 101 -34.95 -3.08 -1.50
C VAL A 101 -36.19 -3.64 -0.82
N ALA A 102 -37.09 -2.78 -0.32
CA ALA A 102 -38.35 -3.21 0.28
C ALA A 102 -39.28 -3.91 -0.74
N ARG A 103 -39.39 -3.35 -1.96
CA ARG A 103 -40.16 -3.97 -3.05
C ARG A 103 -39.59 -5.31 -3.49
N GLU A 104 -38.27 -5.43 -3.59
CA GLU A 104 -37.58 -6.68 -3.93
C GLU A 104 -37.85 -7.74 -2.84
N TYR A 105 -37.79 -7.36 -1.56
CA TYR A 105 -38.12 -8.22 -0.44
C TYR A 105 -39.58 -8.70 -0.47
N ASP A 106 -40.53 -7.80 -0.69
CA ASP A 106 -41.96 -8.15 -0.81
C ASP A 106 -42.24 -9.06 -2.01
N ARG A 107 -41.60 -8.80 -3.15
CA ARG A 107 -41.72 -9.62 -4.36
C ARG A 107 -41.19 -11.04 -4.10
N LYS A 108 -40.06 -11.16 -3.38
CA LYS A 108 -39.48 -12.45 -2.98
C LYS A 108 -40.34 -13.18 -1.94
N ARG A 109 -40.90 -12.45 -0.96
CA ARG A 109 -41.83 -13.00 0.04
C ARG A 109 -43.12 -13.54 -0.58
N ARG A 110 -43.62 -12.90 -1.64
CA ARG A 110 -44.80 -13.37 -2.39
C ARG A 110 -44.49 -14.57 -3.27
N SER A 111 -43.28 -14.65 -3.83
CA SER A 111 -42.80 -15.80 -4.62
C SER A 111 -42.68 -17.08 -3.78
N CYS A 112 -42.22 -16.99 -2.53
CA CYS A 112 -42.10 -18.16 -1.64
C CYS A 112 -43.40 -18.60 -0.95
N ARG A 113 -44.55 -17.99 -1.28
CA ARG A 113 -45.87 -18.32 -0.71
C ARG A 113 -46.80 -19.04 -1.70
N GLN A 114 -46.36 -19.33 -2.91
CA GLN A 114 -47.02 -20.26 -3.83
C GLN A 114 -46.40 -21.64 -3.72
#